data_AF-H6Q9D8-F1
#
_entry.id   AF-H6Q9D8-F1
#
_cell.length_a   1.000
_cell.length_b   1.000
_cell.length_c   1.000
_cell.angle_alpha   90.00
_cell.angle_beta   90.00
_cell.angle_gamma   90.00
#
_symmetry.space_group_name_H-M   'P 1'
#
loop_
_entity.id
_entity.type
_entity.pdbx_description
1 polymer ?
#
loop_
_entity_poly.entity_id
_entity_poly.type
_entity_poly.pdbx_seq_one_letter_code
_entity_poly.pdbx_strand_id
1 'polypeptide(L)'
;MNSATLLLLLSVVVAVGMVLLNYGLTYSKAVYDAFANSPGDPATLREDPVERTWMLQSAVWTSIFALSIIAVMAYLYYLAKEEFK
;
A
#
# COMPACT_ATOMS: atom_id res chain seq x y z
N MET A 1 -5.11 -16.29 20.32
CA MET A 1 -4.23 -15.75 19.25
C MET A 1 -3.06 -15.07 19.94
N ASN A 2 -1.81 -15.45 19.64
CA ASN A 2 -0.65 -14.83 20.28
C ASN A 2 -0.41 -13.43 19.68
N SER A 3 0.31 -12.56 20.40
CA SER A 3 0.58 -11.19 19.95
C SER A 3 1.31 -11.14 18.60
N ALA A 4 2.14 -12.14 18.28
CA ALA A 4 2.83 -12.23 17.00
C ALA A 4 1.87 -12.48 15.82
N THR A 5 0.87 -13.34 15.99
CA THR A 5 -0.19 -13.57 14.99
C THR A 5 -1.02 -12.30 14.76
N LEU A 6 -1.30 -11.54 15.82
CA LEU A 6 -2.00 -10.25 15.70
C LEU A 6 -1.16 -9.25 14.88
N LEU A 7 0.14 -9.16 15.16
CA LEU A 7 1.07 -8.27 14.44
C LEU A 7 1.20 -8.66 12.97
N LEU A 8 1.25 -9.96 12.65
CA LEU A 8 1.24 -10.46 11.28
C LEU A 8 -0.05 -10.03 10.55
N LEU A 9 -1.22 -10.24 11.16
CA LEU A 9 -2.48 -9.82 10.56
C LEU A 9 -2.54 -8.31 10.35
N LEU A 10 -2.10 -7.52 11.34
CA LEU A 10 -2.07 -6.06 11.23
C LEU A 10 -1.16 -5.60 10.09
N SER A 11 0.03 -6.21 9.94
CA SER A 11 0.97 -5.87 8.88
C SER A 11 0.40 -6.14 7.48
N VAL A 12 -0.34 -7.25 7.31
CA VAL A 12 -1.04 -7.57 6.06
C VAL A 12 -2.14 -6.55 5.79
N VAL A 13 -2.93 -6.18 6.81
CA VAL A 13 -3.97 -5.16 6.69
C VAL A 13 -3.36 -3.81 6.26
N VAL A 14 -2.22 -3.42 6.84
CA VAL A 14 -1.51 -2.20 6.45
C VAL A 14 -1.01 -2.29 5.01
N ALA A 15 -0.37 -3.39 4.62
CA ALA A 15 0.12 -3.61 3.25
C ALA A 15 -1.00 -3.51 2.21
N VAL A 16 -2.12 -4.19 2.45
CA VAL A 16 -3.30 -4.14 1.58
C VAL A 16 -3.93 -2.74 1.59
N GLY A 17 -4.03 -2.11 2.76
CA GLY A 17 -4.59 -0.77 2.92
C GLY A 17 -3.82 0.30 2.13
N MET A 18 -2.48 0.24 2.12
CA MET A 18 -1.67 1.16 1.31
C MET A 18 -1.91 0.98 -0.19
N VAL A 19 -2.00 -0.27 -0.67
CA VAL A 19 -2.28 -0.56 -2.10
C VAL A 19 -3.67 -0.06 -2.49
N LEU A 20 -4.69 -0.32 -1.66
CA LEU A 20 -6.05 0.15 -1.89
C LEU A 20 -6.15 1.67 -1.83
N LEU A 21 -5.42 2.33 -0.93
CA LEU A 21 -5.37 3.78 -0.84
C LEU A 21 -4.72 4.40 -2.08
N ASN A 22 -3.58 3.85 -2.53
CA ASN A 22 -2.90 4.30 -3.75
C ASN A 22 -3.81 4.19 -4.99
N TYR A 23 -4.51 3.05 -5.11
CA TYR A 23 -5.52 2.85 -6.14
C TYR A 23 -6.68 3.84 -5.99
N GLY A 24 -7.20 4.02 -4.78
CA GLY A 24 -8.30 4.93 -4.48
C GLY A 24 -7.99 6.37 -4.86
N LEU A 25 -6.81 6.87 -4.52
CA LEU A 25 -6.34 8.22 -4.90
C LEU A 25 -6.29 8.43 -6.41
N THR A 26 -6.07 7.36 -7.18
CA THR A 26 -5.92 7.42 -8.63
C THR A 26 -7.26 7.33 -9.37
N TYR A 27 -8.18 6.49 -8.87
CA TYR A 27 -9.39 6.11 -9.59
C TYR A 27 -10.70 6.58 -8.95
N SER A 28 -10.69 6.95 -7.67
CA SER A 28 -11.88 7.42 -6.95
C SER A 28 -11.77 8.91 -6.64
N LYS A 29 -12.65 9.71 -7.25
CA LYS A 29 -12.73 11.14 -6.98
C LYS A 29 -12.98 11.44 -5.50
N ALA A 30 -13.85 10.68 -4.84
CA ALA A 30 -14.14 10.89 -3.42
C ALA A 30 -12.93 10.65 -2.52
N VAL A 31 -12.08 9.67 -2.85
CA VAL A 31 -10.84 9.40 -2.11
C VAL A 31 -9.81 10.49 -2.43
N TYR A 32 -9.64 10.85 -3.70
CA TYR A 32 -8.76 11.93 -4.09
C TYR A 32 -9.12 13.26 -3.39
N ASP A 33 -10.38 13.68 -3.45
CA ASP A 33 -10.89 14.92 -2.84
C ASP A 33 -10.71 14.93 -1.31
N ALA A 34 -10.77 13.76 -0.65
CA ALA A 34 -10.56 13.65 0.79
C ALA A 34 -9.10 13.87 1.23
N PHE A 35 -8.13 13.63 0.34
CA PHE A 35 -6.69 13.70 0.64
C PHE A 35 -5.96 14.84 -0.09
N ALA A 36 -6.58 15.45 -1.11
CA ALA A 36 -6.00 16.56 -1.85
C ALA A 36 -6.09 17.88 -1.05
N ASN A 37 -4.97 18.61 -0.97
CA ASN A 37 -4.94 19.96 -0.38
C ASN A 37 -5.73 21.00 -1.21
N SER A 38 -5.86 20.75 -2.52
CA SER A 38 -6.69 21.54 -3.45
C SER A 38 -7.36 20.58 -4.42
N PRO A 39 -8.65 20.25 -4.25
CA PRO A 39 -9.34 19.28 -5.10
C PRO A 39 -9.40 19.76 -6.55
N GLY A 40 -8.78 19.02 -7.45
CA GLY A 40 -8.83 19.19 -8.91
C GLY A 40 -9.57 18.05 -9.61
N ASP A 41 -9.54 18.02 -10.93
CA ASP A 41 -10.06 16.87 -11.68
C ASP A 41 -9.06 15.70 -11.63
N PRO A 42 -9.37 14.55 -11.00
CA PRO A 42 -8.47 13.39 -10.97
C PRO A 42 -8.18 12.80 -12.35
N ALA A 43 -8.90 13.20 -13.41
CA ALA A 43 -8.54 12.84 -14.78
C ALA A 43 -7.17 13.41 -15.20
N THR A 44 -6.76 14.57 -14.66
CA THR A 44 -5.44 15.17 -14.96
C THR A 44 -4.29 14.25 -14.58
N LEU A 45 -4.45 13.44 -13.53
CA LEU A 45 -3.46 12.43 -13.12
C LEU A 45 -3.18 11.38 -14.20
N ARG A 46 -4.10 11.22 -15.16
CA ARG A 46 -4.03 10.20 -16.22
C ARG A 46 -3.76 10.81 -17.59
N GLU A 47 -4.26 12.03 -17.81
CA GLU A 47 -4.18 12.74 -19.08
C GLU A 47 -2.88 13.55 -19.22
N ASP A 48 -2.37 14.13 -18.13
CA ASP A 48 -1.09 14.85 -18.14
C ASP A 48 0.07 13.83 -18.14
N PRO A 49 1.01 13.89 -19.10
CA PRO A 49 2.16 12.97 -19.17
C PRO A 49 3.06 12.99 -17.93
N VAL A 50 3.21 14.16 -17.29
CA VAL A 50 4.04 14.33 -16.09
C VAL A 50 3.35 13.68 -14.89
N GLU A 51 2.08 14.01 -14.67
CA GLU A 51 1.30 13.44 -13.56
C GLU A 51 1.13 11.92 -13.72
N ARG A 52 0.92 11.45 -14.94
CA ARG A 52 0.84 10.01 -15.24
C ARG A 52 2.15 9.28 -14.89
N THR A 53 3.29 9.94 -15.10
CA THR A 53 4.60 9.39 -14.72
C THR A 53 4.73 9.29 -13.20
N TRP A 54 4.34 10.35 -12.47
CA TRP A 54 4.32 10.35 -11.01
C TRP A 54 3.36 9.31 -10.44
N MET A 55 2.18 9.16 -11.01
CA MET A 55 1.19 8.14 -10.67
C MET A 55 1.77 6.73 -10.86
N LEU A 56 2.43 6.46 -11.98
CA LEU A 56 3.08 5.16 -12.22
C LEU A 56 4.19 4.89 -11.21
N GLN A 57 5.07 5.87 -10.95
CA GLN A 57 6.12 5.74 -9.95
C GLN A 57 5.54 5.47 -8.56
N SER A 58 4.49 6.19 -8.18
CA SER A 58 3.78 6.01 -6.91
C SER A 58 3.23 4.59 -6.77
N ALA A 59 2.59 4.06 -7.82
CA ALA A 59 2.09 2.68 -7.83
C ALA A 59 3.22 1.63 -7.72
N VAL A 60 4.33 1.85 -8.43
CA VAL A 60 5.52 0.97 -8.37
C VAL A 60 6.11 0.96 -6.97
N TRP A 61 6.37 2.14 -6.38
CA TRP A 61 6.95 2.24 -5.05
C TRP A 61 6.03 1.69 -3.96
N THR A 62 4.72 1.93 -4.06
CA THR A 62 3.73 1.35 -3.13
C THR A 62 3.74 -0.18 -3.22
N SER A 63 3.83 -0.73 -4.44
CA SER A 63 3.89 -2.18 -4.65
C SER A 63 5.17 -2.79 -4.07
N ILE A 64 6.32 -2.17 -4.33
CA ILE A 64 7.62 -2.61 -3.77
C ILE A 64 7.54 -2.62 -2.24
N PHE A 65 7.07 -1.53 -1.65
CA PHE A 65 7.00 -1.39 -0.19
C PHE A 65 6.03 -2.39 0.45
N ALA A 66 4.85 -2.59 -0.13
CA ALA A 66 3.88 -3.59 0.32
C ALA A 66 4.47 -5.02 0.25
N LEU A 67 5.15 -5.36 -0.84
CA LEU A 67 5.81 -6.65 -1.00
C LEU A 67 6.97 -6.83 -0.01
N SER A 68 7.74 -5.78 0.27
CA SER A 68 8.80 -5.83 1.29
C SER A 68 8.24 -6.12 2.68
N ILE A 69 7.12 -5.49 3.07
CA ILE A 69 6.45 -5.81 4.34
C ILE A 69 6.05 -7.28 4.38
N ILE A 70 5.38 -7.77 3.33
CA ILE A 70 4.95 -9.17 3.26
C ILE A 70 6.14 -10.13 3.36
N ALA A 71 7.24 -9.84 2.66
CA ALA A 71 8.46 -10.66 2.68
C ALA A 71 9.10 -10.73 4.07
N VAL A 72 9.27 -9.58 4.74
CA VAL A 72 9.82 -9.51 6.11
C VAL A 72 8.93 -10.29 7.08
N MET A 73 7.61 -10.13 6.97
CA MET A 73 6.66 -10.81 7.84
C MET A 73 6.64 -12.33 7.62
N ALA A 74 6.70 -12.78 6.37
CA ALA A 74 6.83 -14.20 6.04
C ALA A 74 8.13 -14.80 6.62
N TYR A 75 9.23 -14.05 6.55
CA TYR A 75 10.51 -14.45 7.15
C TYR A 75 10.45 -14.53 8.68
N LEU A 76 9.87 -13.53 9.34
CA LEU A 76 9.68 -13.56 10.80
C LEU A 76 8.79 -14.72 11.25
N TYR A 77 7.73 -15.01 10.49
CA TYR A 77 6.87 -16.17 10.75
C TYR A 77 7.63 -17.50 10.61
N TYR A 78 8.50 -17.60 9.60
CA TYR A 78 9.37 -18.76 9.41
C TYR A 78 10.31 -18.96 10.60
N LEU A 79 11.02 -17.91 11.02
CA LEU A 79 11.93 -17.96 12.17
C LEU A 79 11.19 -18.34 13.46
N ALA A 80 10.05 -17.71 13.73
CA ALA A 80 9.22 -18.04 14.89
C ALA A 80 8.65 -19.46 14.86
N LYS A 81 8.63 -20.14 13.70
CA LYS A 81 8.23 -21.54 13.61
C LYS A 81 9.41 -22.50 13.80
N GLU A 82 10.62 -22.10 13.46
CA GLU A 82 11.84 -22.89 13.68
C GLU A 82 12.32 -22.84 15.13
N GLU A 83 12.26 -21.68 15.80
CA GLU A 83 12.72 -21.54 17.20
C GLU A 83 11.83 -22.27 18.23
N PHE A 84 10.59 -22.62 17.87
CA PHE A 84 9.65 -23.34 18.73
C PHE A 84 9.49 -24.84 18.36
N LYS A 85 10.41 -25.38 17.54
CA LYS A 85 10.63 -26.82 17.36
C LYS A 85 11.81 -27.28 18.19
#